data_AF-A0A934GR36-F1
#
_entry.id   AF-A0A934GR36-F1
#
_cell.length_a   1.000
_cell.length_b   1.000
_cell.length_c   1.000
_cell.angle_alpha   90.00
_cell.angle_beta   90.00
_cell.angle_gamma   90.00
#
_symmetry.space_group_name_H-M   'P 1'
#
loop_
_entity.id
_entity.type
_entity.pdbx_description
1 polymer ?
#
loop_
_entity_poly.entity_id
_entity_poly.type
_entity_poly.pdbx_seq_one_letter_code
_entity_poly.pdbx_strand_id
1 'polypeptide(L)'
;MALICLAALLTVLELLLASLFYPMPYRDSRGEMRYKSFPWMTWTIIALNVLVFLVWLVPDFYGVKYSAAGQPIYTQNYAKIYLYGYRETELHHAQSIGAFVTFTAIFMHGSFGHLFGNMLYLRVFGFRVEDACGPWRFLAYYLLAGMISNVCDTLLNPIHAQESMPSIGASGAISGVMGAYLILFYGERITCIWGVGSVLRFLAVIPIRLFSRRRPAWWRGRLQIPSALLLFPFLIMETVPSISIIQSGYQGQVGHLAHVMGFLAGLTIFLFIRKDMLMRYVGGRAL
;
A
#
# COMPACT_ATOMS: atom_id res chain seq x y z
N MET A 1 -21.99 -7.46 -12.08
CA MET A 1 -22.16 -6.56 -10.92
C MET A 1 -22.29 -7.31 -9.59
N ALA A 2 -23.20 -8.28 -9.45
CA ALA A 2 -23.38 -9.05 -8.20
C ALA A 2 -22.10 -9.77 -7.70
N LEU A 3 -21.34 -10.41 -8.60
CA LEU A 3 -20.07 -11.09 -8.26
C LEU A 3 -19.00 -10.13 -7.73
N ILE A 4 -18.95 -8.90 -8.24
CA ILE A 4 -18.01 -7.85 -7.79
C ILE A 4 -18.37 -7.40 -6.36
N CYS A 5 -19.66 -7.17 -6.10
CA CYS A 5 -20.14 -6.80 -4.77
C CYS A 5 -19.85 -7.90 -3.74
N LEU A 6 -20.04 -9.17 -4.11
CA LEU A 6 -19.73 -10.30 -3.25
C LEU A 6 -18.23 -10.40 -2.94
N ALA A 7 -17.37 -10.29 -3.97
CA ALA A 7 -15.92 -10.30 -3.78
C ALA A 7 -15.43 -9.17 -2.85
N ALA A 8 -15.97 -7.96 -3.03
CA ALA A 8 -15.66 -6.83 -2.16
C ALA A 8 -16.11 -7.06 -0.71
N LEU A 9 -17.29 -7.66 -0.50
CA LEU A 9 -17.79 -7.99 0.84
C LEU A 9 -16.92 -9.04 1.53
N LEU A 10 -16.53 -10.09 0.82
CA LEU A 10 -15.64 -11.15 1.33
C LEU A 10 -14.28 -10.58 1.72
N THR A 11 -13.71 -9.69 0.90
CA THR A 11 -12.47 -8.98 1.23
C THR A 11 -12.57 -8.20 2.55
N VAL A 12 -13.68 -7.50 2.78
CA VAL A 12 -13.85 -6.76 4.04
C VAL A 12 -13.92 -7.71 5.23
N LEU A 13 -14.60 -8.86 5.09
CA LEU A 13 -14.66 -9.87 6.12
C LEU A 13 -13.28 -10.46 6.43
N GLU A 14 -12.51 -10.82 5.40
CA GLU A 14 -11.14 -11.35 5.53
C GLU A 14 -10.23 -10.39 6.30
N LEU A 15 -10.28 -9.10 5.98
CA LEU A 15 -9.47 -8.08 6.66
C LEU A 15 -9.87 -7.90 8.12
N LEU A 16 -11.16 -8.00 8.43
CA LEU A 16 -11.64 -7.95 9.80
C LEU A 16 -11.22 -9.18 10.59
N LEU A 17 -11.25 -10.36 9.98
CA LEU A 17 -10.71 -11.58 10.58
C LEU A 17 -9.19 -11.48 10.78
N ALA A 18 -8.46 -10.90 9.83
CA ALA A 18 -7.02 -10.62 9.99
C ALA A 18 -6.75 -9.67 11.17
N SER A 19 -7.68 -8.75 11.47
CA SER A 19 -7.58 -7.85 12.63
C SER A 19 -7.62 -8.54 13.99
N LEU A 20 -7.96 -9.84 14.04
CA LEU A 20 -7.85 -10.67 15.24
C LEU A 20 -6.38 -10.95 15.60
N PHE A 21 -5.52 -11.07 14.57
CA PHE A 21 -4.12 -11.44 14.73
C PHE A 21 -3.20 -10.21 14.66
N TYR A 22 -3.50 -9.27 13.76
CA TYR A 22 -2.67 -8.10 13.52
C TYR A 22 -3.47 -6.80 13.70
N PRO A 23 -2.94 -5.80 14.43
CA PRO A 23 -3.62 -4.53 14.60
C PRO A 23 -3.66 -3.76 13.27
N MET A 24 -4.86 -3.59 12.72
CA MET A 24 -5.09 -2.99 11.41
C MET A 24 -5.17 -1.45 11.53
N PRO A 25 -4.26 -0.68 10.90
CA PRO A 25 -4.26 0.77 11.01
C PRO A 25 -5.54 1.37 10.42
N TYR A 26 -6.21 2.24 11.17
CA TYR A 26 -7.48 2.85 10.73
C TYR A 26 -7.37 4.37 10.59
N ARG A 27 -6.64 4.99 11.52
CA ARG A 27 -6.45 6.43 11.58
C ARG A 27 -5.26 6.74 12.46
N ASP A 28 -4.44 7.69 12.07
CA ASP A 28 -3.53 8.32 13.02
C ASP A 28 -4.32 9.00 14.18
N SER A 29 -3.82 8.86 15.40
CA SER A 29 -4.45 9.46 16.57
C SER A 29 -4.30 10.98 16.47
N ARG A 30 -5.39 11.71 16.74
CA ARG A 30 -5.38 13.17 16.77
C ARG A 30 -4.58 13.64 17.99
N GLY A 31 -3.25 13.52 17.96
CA GLY A 31 -2.42 14.49 18.66
C GLY A 31 -2.90 15.88 18.26
N GLU A 32 -2.79 16.86 19.14
CA GLU A 32 -3.43 18.19 19.11
C GLU A 32 -3.24 19.02 17.81
N MET A 33 -2.48 18.51 16.85
CA MET A 33 -2.18 19.08 15.55
C MET A 33 -3.23 18.70 14.49
N ARG A 34 -4.08 19.66 14.14
CA ARG A 34 -4.99 19.57 12.99
C ARG A 34 -4.16 19.64 11.70
N TYR A 35 -4.47 18.83 10.68
CA TYR A 35 -3.85 18.94 9.35
C TYR A 35 -3.88 20.40 8.89
N LYS A 36 -2.72 20.96 8.48
CA LYS A 36 -2.65 22.35 8.00
C LYS A 36 -3.42 22.52 6.70
N SER A 37 -3.48 21.45 5.90
CA SER A 37 -4.15 21.43 4.59
C SER A 37 -4.97 20.15 4.38
N PHE A 38 -5.98 20.22 3.53
CA PHE A 38 -6.73 19.04 3.12
C PHE A 38 -5.85 18.16 2.22
N PRO A 39 -5.70 16.85 2.50
CA PRO A 39 -4.76 15.97 1.79
C PRO A 39 -5.32 15.52 0.43
N TRP A 40 -5.50 16.48 -0.48
CA TRP A 40 -6.13 16.25 -1.77
C TRP A 40 -5.29 15.37 -2.68
N MET A 41 -3.96 15.39 -2.56
CA MET A 41 -3.10 14.55 -3.40
C MET A 41 -3.24 13.08 -2.99
N THR A 42 -3.25 12.77 -1.70
CA THR A 42 -3.48 11.40 -1.22
C THR A 42 -4.82 10.87 -1.71
N TRP A 43 -5.89 11.67 -1.62
CA TRP A 43 -7.19 11.30 -2.17
C TRP A 43 -7.17 11.11 -3.70
N THR A 44 -6.42 11.95 -4.41
CA THR A 44 -6.26 11.85 -5.86
C THR A 44 -5.56 10.54 -6.24
N ILE A 45 -4.46 10.19 -5.56
CA ILE A 45 -3.75 8.93 -5.78
C ILE A 45 -4.69 7.75 -5.48
N ILE A 46 -5.47 7.81 -4.39
CA ILE A 46 -6.46 6.77 -4.08
C ILE A 46 -7.49 6.64 -5.21
N ALA A 47 -8.08 7.75 -5.65
CA ALA A 47 -9.07 7.75 -6.71
C ALA A 47 -8.51 7.22 -8.03
N LEU A 48 -7.26 7.57 -8.38
CA LEU A 48 -6.58 7.07 -9.57
C LEU A 48 -6.33 5.56 -9.49
N ASN A 49 -5.87 5.05 -8.36
CA ASN A 49 -5.68 3.60 -8.15
C ASN A 49 -6.99 2.82 -8.26
N VAL A 50 -8.08 3.34 -7.66
CA VAL A 50 -9.41 2.76 -7.79
C VAL A 50 -9.87 2.80 -9.24
N LEU A 51 -9.69 3.92 -9.93
CA LEU A 51 -10.06 4.06 -11.33
C LEU A 51 -9.30 3.07 -12.22
N VAL A 52 -7.97 3.01 -12.09
CA VAL A 52 -7.12 2.06 -12.85
C VAL A 52 -7.56 0.63 -12.59
N PHE A 53 -7.84 0.26 -11.33
CA PHE A 53 -8.35 -1.07 -11.00
C PHE A 53 -9.72 -1.35 -11.63
N LEU A 54 -10.66 -0.41 -11.57
CA LEU A 54 -11.99 -0.58 -12.18
C LEU A 54 -11.91 -0.70 -13.71
N VAL A 55 -11.06 0.11 -14.34
CA VAL A 55 -10.80 0.05 -15.78
C VAL A 55 -10.14 -1.29 -16.15
N TRP A 56 -9.22 -1.78 -15.31
CA TRP A 56 -8.58 -3.08 -15.48
C TRP A 56 -9.55 -4.26 -15.40
N LEU A 57 -10.64 -4.14 -14.63
CA LEU A 57 -11.72 -5.13 -14.56
C LEU A 57 -12.59 -5.17 -15.82
N VAL A 58 -12.51 -4.18 -16.71
CA VAL A 58 -13.24 -4.17 -17.99
C VAL A 58 -12.50 -5.10 -18.97
N PRO A 59 -13.14 -6.19 -19.45
CA PRO A 59 -12.47 -7.19 -20.29
C PRO A 59 -11.78 -6.61 -21.54
N ASP A 60 -12.41 -5.65 -22.22
CA ASP A 60 -12.01 -5.19 -23.57
C ASP A 60 -11.29 -3.83 -23.63
N PHE A 61 -11.10 -3.12 -22.51
CA PHE A 61 -10.65 -1.71 -22.53
C PHE A 61 -9.19 -1.50 -22.99
N TYR A 62 -8.35 -2.54 -22.96
CA TYR A 62 -6.91 -2.46 -23.27
C TYR A 62 -6.46 -3.29 -24.50
N GLY A 63 -7.37 -3.59 -25.44
CA GLY A 63 -6.97 -4.15 -26.75
C GLY A 63 -6.79 -5.66 -26.79
N VAL A 64 -7.78 -6.40 -26.32
CA VAL A 64 -7.85 -7.86 -26.49
C VAL A 64 -7.96 -8.23 -27.99
N LYS A 65 -7.10 -9.13 -28.46
CA LYS A 65 -7.23 -9.75 -29.80
C LYS A 65 -8.11 -11.00 -29.72
N TYR A 66 -9.00 -11.13 -30.69
CA TYR A 66 -9.89 -12.28 -30.89
C TYR A 66 -9.30 -13.20 -31.95
N SER A 67 -9.45 -14.52 -31.77
CA SER A 67 -9.07 -15.48 -32.82
C SER A 67 -10.06 -15.40 -34.00
N ALA A 68 -9.66 -15.95 -35.16
CA ALA A 68 -10.52 -16.03 -36.34
C ALA A 68 -11.84 -16.82 -36.09
N ALA A 69 -11.92 -17.62 -35.04
CA ALA A 69 -13.12 -18.35 -34.63
C ALA A 69 -14.04 -17.57 -33.67
N GLY A 70 -13.78 -16.26 -33.45
CA GLY A 70 -14.52 -15.42 -32.52
C GLY A 70 -14.27 -15.77 -31.04
N GLN A 71 -13.32 -16.66 -30.77
CA GLN A 71 -12.93 -17.01 -29.41
C GLN A 71 -11.94 -15.97 -28.89
N PRO A 72 -12.15 -15.41 -27.70
CA PRO A 72 -11.16 -14.55 -27.07
C PRO A 72 -9.92 -15.42 -26.79
N ILE A 73 -8.74 -14.98 -27.23
CA ILE A 73 -7.49 -15.70 -26.94
C ILE A 73 -7.15 -15.48 -25.46
N TYR A 74 -7.74 -16.28 -24.57
CA TYR A 74 -7.63 -16.13 -23.12
C TYR A 74 -6.30 -16.66 -22.56
N THR A 75 -5.33 -15.76 -22.46
CA THR A 75 -4.42 -15.65 -21.29
C THR A 75 -4.58 -14.27 -20.61
N GLN A 76 -5.70 -13.58 -20.88
CA GLN A 76 -5.79 -12.12 -21.05
C GLN A 76 -5.65 -11.21 -19.83
N ASN A 77 -5.91 -11.67 -18.59
CA ASN A 77 -5.62 -10.85 -17.41
C ASN A 77 -4.12 -10.87 -17.09
N TYR A 78 -3.45 -12.00 -17.30
CA TYR A 78 -2.01 -12.12 -17.12
C TYR A 78 -1.27 -11.29 -18.16
N ALA A 79 -1.69 -11.32 -19.44
CA ALA A 79 -1.11 -10.49 -20.50
C ALA A 79 -1.07 -8.98 -20.14
N LYS A 80 -2.12 -8.47 -19.47
CA LYS A 80 -2.17 -7.08 -18.98
C LYS A 80 -1.17 -6.82 -17.85
N ILE A 81 -1.04 -7.76 -16.91
CA ILE A 81 -0.05 -7.69 -15.82
C ILE A 81 1.37 -7.72 -16.39
N TYR A 82 1.62 -8.50 -17.44
CA TYR A 82 2.92 -8.53 -18.14
C TYR A 82 3.23 -7.24 -18.91
N LEU A 83 2.23 -6.55 -19.46
CA LEU A 83 2.45 -5.33 -20.23
C LEU A 83 2.74 -4.09 -19.37
N TYR A 84 2.01 -3.95 -18.26
CA TYR A 84 2.02 -2.74 -17.42
C TYR A 84 2.65 -2.95 -16.03
N GLY A 85 2.84 -4.20 -15.61
CA GLY A 85 3.52 -4.55 -14.38
C GLY A 85 5.03 -4.49 -14.52
N TYR A 86 5.71 -4.34 -13.39
CA TYR A 86 7.14 -4.13 -13.35
C TYR A 86 7.88 -5.47 -13.38
N ARG A 87 8.79 -5.67 -14.34
CA ARG A 87 9.60 -6.88 -14.50
C ARG A 87 10.96 -6.54 -15.11
N GLU A 88 11.96 -7.38 -14.84
CA GLU A 88 13.32 -7.21 -15.38
C GLU A 88 13.44 -7.60 -16.86
N THR A 89 12.53 -8.43 -17.36
CA THR A 89 12.60 -8.99 -18.71
C THR A 89 12.24 -7.96 -19.78
N GLU A 90 13.29 -7.20 -20.10
CA GLU A 90 13.68 -6.60 -21.36
C GLU A 90 12.87 -5.41 -21.93
N LEU A 91 13.51 -4.24 -21.82
CA LEU A 91 13.52 -3.17 -22.81
C LEU A 91 13.82 -3.66 -24.26
N HIS A 92 14.33 -4.89 -24.41
CA HIS A 92 14.92 -5.47 -25.61
C HIS A 92 14.02 -6.48 -26.39
N HIS A 93 12.91 -6.98 -25.81
CA HIS A 93 11.96 -7.88 -26.50
C HIS A 93 10.58 -7.25 -26.85
N ALA A 94 10.39 -5.94 -26.62
CA ALA A 94 9.13 -5.22 -26.90
C ALA A 94 7.85 -5.83 -26.27
N GLN A 95 7.99 -6.56 -25.16
CA GLN A 95 6.89 -7.21 -24.45
C GLN A 95 6.34 -6.39 -23.27
N SER A 96 6.93 -5.22 -23.00
CA SER A 96 6.50 -4.26 -21.98
C SER A 96 6.52 -2.85 -22.55
N ILE A 97 5.93 -1.88 -21.85
CA ILE A 97 6.02 -0.44 -22.17
C ILE A 97 7.37 0.18 -21.77
N GLY A 98 8.41 -0.64 -21.61
CA GLY A 98 9.77 -0.22 -21.26
C GLY A 98 9.86 0.34 -19.83
N ALA A 99 10.76 1.31 -19.61
CA ALA A 99 10.99 1.90 -18.28
C ALA A 99 9.71 2.49 -17.63
N PHE A 100 8.67 2.79 -18.43
CA PHE A 100 7.40 3.29 -17.92
C PHE A 100 6.68 2.30 -17.00
N VAL A 101 7.01 0.99 -17.06
CA VAL A 101 6.48 -0.01 -16.12
C VAL A 101 6.85 0.25 -14.66
N THR A 102 7.98 0.93 -14.41
CA THR A 102 8.37 1.36 -13.05
C THR A 102 7.34 2.30 -12.42
N PHE A 103 6.61 3.04 -13.26
CA PHE A 103 5.56 3.96 -12.86
C PHE A 103 4.18 3.28 -12.89
N THR A 104 3.82 2.60 -13.98
CA THR A 104 2.47 2.04 -14.13
C THR A 104 2.20 0.93 -13.11
N ALA A 105 3.20 0.13 -12.75
CA ALA A 105 3.05 -0.94 -11.77
C ALA A 105 2.58 -0.44 -10.39
N ILE A 106 2.93 0.79 -10.02
CA ILE A 106 2.52 1.42 -8.75
C ILE A 106 0.98 1.54 -8.68
N PHE A 107 0.31 1.65 -9.82
CA PHE A 107 -1.15 1.83 -9.89
C PHE A 107 -1.94 0.53 -10.14
N MET A 108 -1.25 -0.57 -10.41
CA MET A 108 -1.89 -1.85 -10.72
C MET A 108 -2.15 -2.68 -9.47
N HIS A 109 -3.29 -3.36 -9.42
CA HIS A 109 -3.67 -4.20 -8.28
C HIS A 109 -4.30 -5.50 -8.78
N GLY A 110 -3.85 -6.63 -8.23
CA GLY A 110 -4.30 -7.96 -8.66
C GLY A 110 -5.62 -8.43 -8.04
N SER A 111 -6.08 -7.79 -6.97
CA SER A 111 -7.31 -8.17 -6.26
C SER A 111 -7.92 -7.01 -5.47
N PHE A 112 -9.18 -7.14 -5.07
CA PHE A 112 -9.86 -6.17 -4.21
C PHE A 112 -9.17 -6.01 -2.86
N GLY A 113 -8.72 -7.10 -2.23
CA GLY A 113 -7.98 -7.06 -0.97
C GLY A 113 -6.65 -6.35 -1.10
N HIS A 114 -5.92 -6.60 -2.19
CA HIS A 114 -4.67 -5.92 -2.47
C HIS A 114 -4.88 -4.40 -2.62
N LEU A 115 -5.89 -3.98 -3.41
CA LEU A 115 -6.23 -2.56 -3.55
C LEU A 115 -6.65 -1.94 -2.23
N PHE A 116 -7.59 -2.57 -1.51
CA PHE A 116 -8.13 -2.01 -0.27
C PHE A 116 -7.05 -1.84 0.79
N GLY A 117 -6.18 -2.85 0.97
CA GLY A 117 -5.06 -2.81 1.91
C GLY A 117 -4.14 -1.63 1.60
N ASN A 118 -3.72 -1.49 0.33
CA ASN A 118 -2.87 -0.39 -0.10
C ASN A 118 -3.53 0.97 0.15
N MET A 119 -4.79 1.16 -0.27
CA MET A 119 -5.47 2.45 -0.11
C MET A 119 -5.72 2.82 1.36
N LEU A 120 -5.95 1.83 2.22
CA LEU A 120 -6.05 2.05 3.66
C LEU A 120 -4.74 2.55 4.25
N TYR A 121 -3.62 1.88 3.97
CA TYR A 121 -2.32 2.28 4.48
C TYR A 121 -1.89 3.63 3.91
N LEU A 122 -2.07 3.84 2.60
CA LEU A 122 -1.82 5.13 1.96
C LEU A 122 -2.62 6.25 2.63
N ARG A 123 -3.89 6.02 2.95
CA ARG A 123 -4.71 7.01 3.66
C ARG A 123 -4.20 7.28 5.08
N VAL A 124 -3.86 6.25 5.83
CA VAL A 124 -3.46 6.38 7.25
C VAL A 124 -2.14 7.15 7.36
N PHE A 125 -1.15 6.80 6.55
CA PHE A 125 0.19 7.36 6.64
C PHE A 125 0.38 8.58 5.72
N GLY A 126 -0.17 8.53 4.51
CA GLY A 126 -0.01 9.55 3.48
C GLY A 126 -0.52 10.93 3.88
N PHE A 127 -1.63 11.02 4.63
CA PHE A 127 -2.18 12.32 5.03
C PHE A 127 -1.19 13.18 5.83
N ARG A 128 -0.47 12.59 6.79
CA ARG A 128 0.52 13.35 7.56
C ARG A 128 1.76 13.67 6.75
N VAL A 129 2.21 12.74 5.92
CA VAL A 129 3.40 12.94 5.08
C VAL A 129 3.12 14.03 4.04
N GLU A 130 1.93 14.03 3.42
CA GLU A 130 1.47 15.08 2.52
C GLU A 130 1.41 16.44 3.22
N ASP A 131 0.87 16.51 4.44
CA ASP A 131 0.82 17.78 5.17
C ASP A 131 2.23 18.30 5.53
N ALA A 132 3.20 17.40 5.73
CA ALA A 132 4.58 17.77 6.03
C ALA A 132 5.32 18.36 4.81
N CYS A 133 5.26 17.72 3.64
CA CYS A 133 6.00 18.16 2.45
C CYS A 133 5.17 19.00 1.46
N GLY A 134 3.85 18.96 1.54
CA GLY A 134 2.92 19.57 0.60
C GLY A 134 2.55 18.63 -0.56
N PRO A 135 1.41 18.88 -1.25
CA PRO A 135 0.79 17.91 -2.16
C PRO A 135 1.67 17.51 -3.36
N TRP A 136 2.31 18.46 -4.03
CA TRP A 136 3.13 18.17 -5.21
C TRP A 136 4.45 17.49 -4.86
N ARG A 137 5.05 17.87 -3.73
CA ARG A 137 6.27 17.22 -3.24
C ARG A 137 5.96 15.82 -2.73
N PHE A 138 4.78 15.62 -2.13
CA PHE A 138 4.27 14.31 -1.76
C PHE A 138 4.08 13.40 -2.96
N LEU A 139 3.50 13.90 -4.06
CA LEU A 139 3.37 13.13 -5.29
C LEU A 139 4.74 12.70 -5.84
N ALA A 140 5.68 13.63 -5.98
CA ALA A 140 7.03 13.33 -6.45
C ALA A 140 7.73 12.30 -5.55
N TYR A 141 7.60 12.48 -4.23
CA TYR A 141 8.15 11.56 -3.24
C TYR A 141 7.52 10.16 -3.32
N TYR A 142 6.20 10.06 -3.39
CA TYR A 142 5.46 8.79 -3.49
C TYR A 142 5.89 8.01 -4.75
N LEU A 143 5.96 8.69 -5.89
CA LEU A 143 6.37 8.10 -7.15
C LEU A 143 7.85 7.66 -7.11
N LEU A 144 8.74 8.50 -6.58
CA LEU A 144 10.15 8.18 -6.44
C LEU A 144 10.37 6.97 -5.53
N ALA A 145 9.69 6.91 -4.39
CA ALA A 145 9.77 5.78 -3.47
C ALA A 145 9.30 4.47 -4.12
N GLY A 146 8.20 4.51 -4.88
CA GLY A 146 7.72 3.35 -5.64
C GLY A 146 8.69 2.91 -6.73
N MET A 147 9.25 3.85 -7.50
CA MET A 147 10.23 3.53 -8.54
C MET A 147 11.53 2.96 -7.95
N ILE A 148 12.04 3.53 -6.86
CA ILE A 148 13.22 3.00 -6.14
C ILE A 148 12.92 1.58 -5.63
N SER A 149 11.76 1.37 -5.02
CA SER A 149 11.32 0.07 -4.53
C SER A 149 11.34 -0.99 -5.65
N ASN A 150 10.69 -0.67 -6.79
CA ASN A 150 10.68 -1.53 -7.96
C ASN A 150 12.11 -1.83 -8.46
N VAL A 151 12.91 -0.80 -8.73
CA VAL A 151 14.28 -0.96 -9.23
C VAL A 151 15.13 -1.82 -8.30
N CYS A 152 15.11 -1.54 -7.00
CA CYS A 152 15.89 -2.29 -6.02
C CYS A 152 15.39 -3.74 -5.86
N ASP A 153 14.08 -3.99 -5.89
CA ASP A 153 13.52 -5.34 -5.82
C ASP A 153 14.01 -6.22 -6.97
N THR A 154 14.05 -5.67 -8.19
CA THR A 154 14.63 -6.37 -9.34
C THR A 154 16.13 -6.57 -9.21
N LEU A 155 16.90 -5.51 -8.93
CA LEU A 155 18.36 -5.60 -8.90
C LEU A 155 18.90 -6.55 -7.82
N LEU A 156 18.17 -6.71 -6.73
CA LEU A 156 18.59 -7.51 -5.58
C LEU A 156 17.94 -8.91 -5.57
N ASN A 157 17.03 -9.21 -6.50
CA ASN A 157 16.40 -10.52 -6.59
C ASN A 157 17.03 -11.34 -7.73
N PRO A 158 17.88 -12.34 -7.41
CA PRO A 158 18.63 -13.10 -8.41
C PRO A 158 17.78 -13.94 -9.37
N ILE A 159 16.50 -14.17 -9.08
CA ILE A 159 15.57 -14.94 -9.96
C ILE A 159 14.70 -14.02 -10.84
N HIS A 160 14.63 -12.71 -10.57
CA HIS A 160 13.89 -11.79 -11.44
C HIS A 160 14.45 -11.74 -12.88
N ALA A 161 15.73 -12.08 -13.04
CA ALA A 161 16.48 -11.99 -14.28
C ALA A 161 16.11 -13.02 -15.37
N GLN A 162 15.39 -14.10 -15.04
CA GLN A 162 15.20 -15.20 -16.02
C GLN A 162 13.76 -15.50 -16.44
N GLU A 163 12.72 -15.32 -15.61
CA GLU A 163 11.34 -15.66 -16.02
C GLU A 163 10.25 -15.09 -15.07
N SER A 164 10.40 -13.84 -14.66
CA SER A 164 9.63 -13.29 -13.53
C SER A 164 8.15 -12.95 -13.82
N MET A 165 7.30 -13.35 -12.88
CA MET A 165 5.97 -12.75 -12.74
C MET A 165 6.11 -11.24 -12.49
N PRO A 166 5.33 -10.38 -13.17
CA PRO A 166 5.44 -8.94 -13.00
C PRO A 166 4.97 -8.53 -11.61
N SER A 167 5.77 -7.69 -10.96
CA SER A 167 5.41 -7.01 -9.72
C SER A 167 4.39 -5.91 -10.01
N ILE A 168 3.31 -5.89 -9.24
CA ILE A 168 2.27 -4.88 -9.31
C ILE A 168 1.89 -4.47 -7.89
N GLY A 169 1.51 -3.21 -7.71
CA GLY A 169 0.98 -2.71 -6.44
C GLY A 169 1.58 -1.39 -6.03
N ALA A 170 0.78 -0.60 -5.32
CA ALA A 170 1.22 0.63 -4.66
C ALA A 170 2.10 0.36 -3.43
N SER A 171 2.25 -0.90 -3.00
CA SER A 171 2.76 -1.26 -1.68
C SER A 171 4.19 -0.80 -1.45
N GLY A 172 5.09 -0.91 -2.43
CA GLY A 172 6.45 -0.37 -2.33
C GLY A 172 6.51 1.15 -2.08
N ALA A 173 5.70 1.92 -2.82
CA ALA A 173 5.57 3.35 -2.62
C ALA A 173 4.99 3.70 -1.24
N ILE A 174 3.98 2.93 -0.80
CA ILE A 174 3.34 3.09 0.51
C ILE A 174 4.31 2.73 1.64
N SER A 175 5.11 1.68 1.49
CA SER A 175 6.19 1.34 2.42
C SER A 175 7.17 2.50 2.57
N GLY A 176 7.51 3.18 1.48
CA GLY A 176 8.25 4.44 1.54
C GLY A 176 7.55 5.49 2.38
N VAL A 177 6.27 5.77 2.09
CA VAL A 177 5.46 6.69 2.90
C VAL A 177 5.43 6.30 4.38
N MET A 178 5.39 5.00 4.71
CA MET A 178 5.50 4.50 6.08
C MET A 178 6.89 4.77 6.68
N GLY A 179 7.97 4.61 5.92
CA GLY A 179 9.33 4.98 6.33
C GLY A 179 9.46 6.47 6.62
N ALA A 180 8.96 7.33 5.72
CA ALA A 180 8.89 8.78 5.95
C ALA A 180 8.06 9.13 7.18
N TYR A 181 6.91 8.45 7.36
CA TYR A 181 6.07 8.63 8.53
C TYR A 181 6.83 8.26 9.81
N LEU A 182 7.53 7.12 9.83
CA LEU A 182 8.30 6.70 11.00
C LEU A 182 9.35 7.76 11.36
N ILE A 183 10.08 8.30 10.38
CA ILE A 183 11.08 9.35 10.59
C ILE A 183 10.43 10.61 11.18
N LEU A 184 9.35 11.09 10.57
CA LEU A 184 8.71 12.35 10.94
C LEU A 184 7.88 12.27 12.22
N PHE A 185 7.31 11.10 12.51
CA PHE A 185 6.22 10.92 13.47
C PHE A 185 6.41 9.68 14.35
N TYR A 186 7.66 9.33 14.69
CA TYR A 186 8.00 8.13 15.47
C TYR A 186 7.29 8.03 16.85
N GLY A 187 7.03 9.19 17.48
CA GLY A 187 6.39 9.29 18.79
C GLY A 187 4.86 9.34 18.75
N GLU A 188 4.28 9.43 17.56
CA GLU A 188 2.84 9.57 17.36
C GLU A 188 2.14 8.21 17.52
N ARG A 189 0.86 8.21 17.91
CA ARG A 189 0.10 6.97 18.07
C ARG A 189 -0.84 6.76 16.90
N ILE A 190 -0.95 5.52 16.43
CA ILE A 190 -1.87 5.12 15.38
C ILE A 190 -3.03 4.37 16.03
N THR A 191 -4.25 4.77 15.70
CA THR A 191 -5.46 4.05 16.09
C THR A 191 -5.65 2.88 15.13
N CYS A 192 -5.51 1.68 15.66
CA CYS A 192 -5.71 0.43 14.95
C CYS A 192 -7.06 -0.20 15.34
N ILE A 193 -7.72 -0.84 14.39
CA ILE A 193 -8.79 -1.80 14.61
C ILE A 193 -8.14 -3.13 15.00
N TRP A 194 -8.53 -3.70 16.13
CA TRP A 194 -7.90 -4.91 16.65
C TRP A 194 -8.80 -5.73 17.56
N GLY A 195 -8.63 -7.05 17.50
CA GLY A 195 -9.18 -8.04 18.41
C GLY A 195 -10.66 -8.39 18.17
N VAL A 196 -11.17 -9.37 18.91
CA VAL A 196 -12.54 -9.93 18.73
C VAL A 196 -13.64 -8.87 18.69
N GLY A 197 -13.47 -7.77 19.46
CA GLY A 197 -14.42 -6.67 19.46
C GLY A 197 -14.60 -5.97 18.10
N SER A 198 -13.58 -5.94 17.22
CA SER A 198 -13.73 -5.34 15.88
C SER A 198 -14.66 -6.17 15.00
N VAL A 199 -14.47 -7.48 14.97
CA VAL A 199 -15.25 -8.45 14.20
C VAL A 199 -16.70 -8.49 14.66
N LEU A 200 -16.93 -8.60 15.97
CA LEU A 200 -18.29 -8.63 16.53
C LEU A 200 -19.09 -7.36 16.20
N ARG A 201 -18.43 -6.19 16.14
CA ARG A 201 -19.10 -4.94 15.77
C ARG A 201 -19.50 -4.88 14.30
N PHE A 202 -18.69 -5.44 13.43
CA PHE A 202 -18.98 -5.45 12.01
C PHE A 202 -20.12 -6.42 11.68
N LEU A 203 -20.13 -7.60 12.31
CA LEU A 203 -21.20 -8.58 12.16
C LEU A 203 -22.51 -8.15 12.84
N ALA A 204 -22.43 -7.39 13.94
CA ALA A 204 -23.59 -6.84 14.62
C ALA A 204 -24.13 -5.59 13.90
N VAL A 205 -24.80 -5.78 12.77
CA VAL A 205 -25.44 -4.70 12.00
C VAL A 205 -26.71 -4.13 12.70
N ILE A 206 -27.26 -4.78 13.72
CA ILE A 206 -28.64 -4.52 14.22
C ILE A 206 -28.69 -4.81 15.75
N PRO A 207 -29.44 -4.08 16.59
CA PRO A 207 -29.15 -2.84 17.31
C PRO A 207 -28.47 -3.04 18.72
N ILE A 208 -27.15 -3.03 18.83
CA ILE A 208 -26.46 -3.01 20.16
C ILE A 208 -26.23 -1.57 20.65
N ARG A 209 -27.22 -0.69 20.48
CA ARG A 209 -27.29 0.57 21.23
C ARG A 209 -27.91 0.37 22.62
N LEU A 210 -28.52 -0.80 22.88
CA LEU A 210 -29.19 -1.12 24.15
C LEU A 210 -28.24 -1.53 25.29
N PHE A 211 -27.06 -2.09 25.02
CA PHE A 211 -26.17 -2.59 26.08
C PHE A 211 -24.94 -1.72 26.33
N SER A 212 -25.07 -0.97 27.43
CA SER A 212 -24.07 -0.49 28.37
C SER A 212 -23.16 0.70 28.00
N ARG A 213 -23.32 1.76 28.81
CA ARG A 213 -22.54 3.00 28.93
C ARG A 213 -21.10 2.79 29.44
N ARG A 214 -20.71 1.56 29.79
CA ARG A 214 -19.36 1.17 30.23
C ARG A 214 -18.92 -0.10 29.51
N ARG A 215 -18.29 0.07 28.33
CA ARG A 215 -17.69 -1.04 27.57
C ARG A 215 -16.20 -1.16 27.90
N PRO A 216 -15.69 -2.37 28.20
CA PRO A 216 -14.26 -2.60 28.40
C PRO A 216 -13.42 -2.14 27.20
N ALA A 217 -12.15 -1.80 27.42
CA ALA A 217 -11.26 -1.31 26.37
C ALA A 217 -11.13 -2.28 25.19
N TRP A 218 -11.05 -3.59 25.45
CA TRP A 218 -11.03 -4.65 24.43
C TRP A 218 -12.32 -4.71 23.62
N TRP A 219 -13.46 -4.35 24.22
CA TRP A 219 -14.75 -4.28 23.55
C TRP A 219 -14.81 -3.09 22.59
N ARG A 220 -14.00 -2.03 22.77
CA ARG A 220 -13.95 -0.86 21.87
C ARG A 220 -13.30 -1.18 20.51
N GLY A 221 -12.57 -2.31 20.40
CA GLY A 221 -11.95 -2.81 19.16
C GLY A 221 -11.10 -1.77 18.46
N ARG A 222 -10.57 -0.84 19.26
CA ARG A 222 -9.66 0.21 18.85
C ARG A 222 -8.54 0.24 19.87
N LEU A 223 -7.31 0.11 19.38
CA LEU A 223 -6.09 0.17 20.16
C LEU A 223 -5.23 1.31 19.61
N GLN A 224 -4.63 2.11 20.49
CA GLN A 224 -3.67 3.13 20.08
C GLN A 224 -2.26 2.60 20.30
N ILE A 225 -1.53 2.42 19.20
CA ILE A 225 -0.19 1.85 19.19
C ILE A 225 0.78 2.96 18.77
N PRO A 226 1.86 3.23 19.50
CA PRO A 226 2.95 4.09 19.02
C PRO A 226 3.38 3.67 17.61
N SER A 227 3.56 4.61 16.70
CA SER A 227 3.85 4.34 15.29
C SER A 227 5.10 3.48 15.13
N ALA A 228 6.13 3.72 15.94
CA ALA A 228 7.33 2.89 16.01
C ALA A 228 7.02 1.42 16.34
N LEU A 229 6.14 1.16 17.32
CA LEU A 229 5.75 -0.21 17.69
C LEU A 229 4.85 -0.90 16.66
N LEU A 230 4.32 -0.15 15.70
CA LEU A 230 3.59 -0.71 14.56
C LEU A 230 4.51 -0.94 13.36
N LEU A 231 5.38 0.02 13.06
CA LEU A 231 6.19 0.06 11.84
C LEU A 231 7.50 -0.72 11.93
N PHE A 232 8.14 -0.80 13.11
CA PHE A 232 9.34 -1.63 13.27
C PHE A 232 9.03 -3.13 13.13
N PRO A 233 7.98 -3.68 13.78
CA PRO A 233 7.61 -5.08 13.55
C PRO A 233 7.25 -5.37 12.09
N PHE A 234 6.57 -4.44 11.41
CA PHE A 234 6.34 -4.55 9.96
C PHE A 234 7.67 -4.70 9.21
N LEU A 235 8.63 -3.80 9.42
CA LEU A 235 9.93 -3.86 8.74
C LEU A 235 10.67 -5.18 9.02
N ILE A 236 10.65 -5.67 10.26
CA ILE A 236 11.28 -6.95 10.64
C ILE A 236 10.60 -8.12 9.89
N MET A 237 9.27 -8.16 9.88
CA MET A 237 8.49 -9.21 9.22
C MET A 237 8.69 -9.22 7.71
N GLU A 238 8.98 -8.08 7.08
CA GLU A 238 9.32 -8.00 5.66
C GLU A 238 10.81 -8.36 5.39
N THR A 239 11.71 -8.07 6.33
CA THR A 239 13.16 -8.30 6.16
C THR A 239 13.51 -9.78 6.14
N VAL A 240 12.89 -10.61 6.99
CA VAL A 240 13.21 -12.05 7.07
C VAL A 240 12.91 -12.77 5.74
N PRO A 241 11.71 -12.62 5.12
CA PRO A 241 11.47 -13.14 3.78
C PRO A 241 12.32 -12.48 2.68
N SER A 242 12.70 -11.20 2.84
CA SER A 242 13.58 -10.53 1.88
C SER A 242 14.97 -11.19 1.83
N ILE A 243 15.51 -11.59 2.98
CA ILE A 243 16.78 -12.33 3.04
C ILE A 243 16.66 -13.68 2.34
N SER A 244 15.55 -14.41 2.54
CA SER A 244 15.35 -15.68 1.85
C SER A 244 15.18 -15.51 0.34
N ILE A 245 14.50 -14.45 -0.13
CA ILE A 245 14.42 -14.09 -1.55
C ILE A 245 15.83 -13.89 -2.13
N ILE A 246 16.69 -13.12 -1.46
CA ILE A 246 18.06 -12.85 -1.92
C ILE A 246 18.92 -14.12 -1.93
N GLN A 247 18.79 -14.98 -0.92
CA GLN A 247 19.65 -16.16 -0.76
C GLN A 247 19.21 -17.37 -1.60
N SER A 248 17.90 -17.60 -1.68
CA SER A 248 17.32 -18.81 -2.28
C SER A 248 16.59 -18.55 -3.60
N GLY A 249 16.35 -17.29 -3.94
CA GLY A 249 15.58 -16.91 -5.13
C GLY A 249 14.08 -17.22 -5.05
N TYR A 250 13.60 -17.75 -3.92
CA TYR A 250 12.19 -18.12 -3.75
C TYR A 250 11.26 -16.91 -3.99
N GLN A 251 10.37 -17.00 -4.99
CA GLN A 251 9.35 -15.98 -5.21
C GLN A 251 8.07 -16.31 -4.41
N GLY A 252 7.83 -15.54 -3.36
CA GLY A 252 6.52 -15.47 -2.71
C GLY A 252 5.53 -14.63 -3.52
N GLN A 253 4.23 -14.77 -3.25
CA GLN A 253 3.19 -13.92 -3.88
C GLN A 253 3.22 -12.45 -3.41
N VAL A 254 4.03 -12.15 -2.38
CA VAL A 254 4.15 -10.84 -1.76
C VAL A 254 5.55 -10.30 -2.00
N GLY A 255 5.64 -9.07 -2.52
CA GLY A 255 6.89 -8.37 -2.79
C GLY A 255 7.59 -7.86 -1.51
N HIS A 256 8.04 -8.78 -0.65
CA HIS A 256 8.66 -8.43 0.64
C HIS A 256 9.89 -7.55 0.49
N LEU A 257 10.75 -7.85 -0.49
CA LEU A 257 11.95 -7.08 -0.76
C LEU A 257 11.61 -5.67 -1.30
N ALA A 258 10.63 -5.56 -2.18
CA ALA A 258 10.06 -4.27 -2.58
C ALA A 258 9.57 -3.45 -1.37
N HIS A 259 8.91 -4.06 -0.38
CA HIS A 259 8.47 -3.35 0.82
C HIS A 259 9.65 -2.82 1.65
N VAL A 260 10.68 -3.63 1.88
CA VAL A 260 11.89 -3.21 2.62
C VAL A 260 12.58 -2.06 1.90
N MET A 261 12.82 -2.20 0.59
CA MET A 261 13.51 -1.18 -0.20
C MET A 261 12.69 0.10 -0.35
N GLY A 262 11.37 -0.03 -0.48
CA GLY A 262 10.43 1.09 -0.42
C GLY A 262 10.55 1.83 0.92
N PHE A 263 10.49 1.09 2.04
CA PHE A 263 10.62 1.66 3.39
C PHE A 263 11.94 2.42 3.58
N LEU A 264 13.06 1.86 3.09
CA LEU A 264 14.37 2.52 3.12
C LEU A 264 14.45 3.74 2.19
N ALA A 265 13.75 3.73 1.05
CA ALA A 265 13.59 4.93 0.21
C ALA A 265 12.91 6.08 0.98
N GLY A 266 12.23 5.78 2.09
CA GLY A 266 11.77 6.75 3.09
C GLY A 266 12.83 7.74 3.57
N LEU A 267 14.11 7.34 3.59
CA LEU A 267 15.23 8.22 3.94
C LEU A 267 15.37 9.42 3.00
N THR A 268 14.86 9.33 1.77
CA THR A 268 14.87 10.43 0.79
C THR A 268 13.87 11.55 1.10
N ILE A 269 12.99 11.37 2.10
CA ILE A 269 11.93 12.35 2.43
C ILE A 269 12.46 13.75 2.73
N PHE A 270 13.68 13.86 3.27
CA PHE A 270 14.33 15.13 3.56
C PHE A 270 14.58 16.01 2.32
N LEU A 271 14.63 15.41 1.13
CA LEU A 271 14.72 16.14 -0.13
C LEU A 271 13.42 16.88 -0.48
N PHE A 272 12.29 16.48 0.12
CA PHE A 272 10.95 16.98 -0.21
C PHE A 272 10.30 17.78 0.92
N ILE A 273 10.79 17.63 2.15
CA ILE A 273 10.25 18.33 3.33
C ILE A 273 10.37 19.85 3.18
N ARG A 274 9.37 20.59 3.69
CA ARG A 274 9.43 22.06 3.76
C ARG A 274 10.46 22.52 4.79
N LYS A 275 11.18 23.60 4.51
CA LYS A 275 12.24 24.13 5.39
C LYS A 275 11.75 24.37 6.83
N ASP A 276 10.53 24.90 7.00
CA ASP A 276 9.94 25.14 8.32
C ASP A 276 9.74 23.84 9.13
N MET A 277 9.33 22.75 8.47
CA MET A 277 9.16 21.44 9.11
C MET A 277 10.50 20.77 9.40
N LEU A 278 11.47 20.89 8.49
CA LEU A 278 12.82 20.38 8.70
C LEU A 278 13.48 21.03 9.93
N MET A 279 13.33 22.35 10.08
CA MET A 279 13.90 23.09 11.21
C MET A 279 13.25 22.70 12.55
N ARG A 280 11.96 22.34 12.55
CA ARG A 280 11.30 21.81 13.75
C ARG A 280 11.82 20.42 14.13
N TYR A 281 11.96 19.54 13.13
CA TYR A 281 12.50 18.20 13.30
C TYR A 281 13.94 18.24 13.85
N VAL A 282 14.83 19.02 13.22
CA VAL A 282 16.23 19.16 13.66
C VAL A 282 16.32 19.89 15.00
N GLY A 283 15.43 20.84 15.28
CA GLY A 283 15.41 21.62 16.51
C GLY A 283 14.85 20.89 17.73
N GLY A 284 14.50 19.59 17.63
CA GLY A 284 13.98 18.78 18.73
C GLY A 284 12.64 19.27 19.31
N ARG A 285 11.95 20.19 18.62
CA ARG A 285 10.62 20.65 19.04
C ARG A 285 9.62 19.64 18.51
N ALA A 286 8.79 19.10 19.39
CA ALA A 286 7.67 18.24 19.00
C ALA A 286 6.90 18.92 17.86
N LEU A 287 6.73 18.16 16.76
CA LEU A 287 6.26 18.67 15.48
C LEU A 287 4.81 19.13 15.52
#